data_AF-A0A6L6IT88-F1
#
_entry.id   AF-A0A6L6IT88-F1
#
_cell.length_a   1.000
_cell.length_b   1.000
_cell.length_c   1.000
_cell.angle_alpha   90.00
_cell.angle_beta   90.00
_cell.angle_gamma   90.00
#
_symmetry.space_group_name_H-M   'P 1'
#
loop_
_entity.id
_entity.type
_entity.pdbx_description
1 polymer ?
#
loop_
_entity_poly.entity_id
_entity_poly.type
_entity_poly.pdbx_seq_one_letter_code
_entity_poly.pdbx_strand_id
1 'polypeptide(L)'
;MTAINFPPLCRGRRIFADFAMCNCFSKNLGLGADSALGALNVLLPAANKLPYFDSASTAALTSISRVGRDIIGKNTLTDILAYLGFTFGTTASGGWIRLQGGFLFQWGRIESAQAGAGTDVLFPTPFTTAPAYTFGVTSSACNVYVCEGSSQTKLNKVRCISYENKMSDTAGYYIAAGF
;
A
#
# COMPACT_ATOMS: atom_id res chain seq x y z
N MET A 1 -66.07 8.24 35.29
CA MET A 1 -64.85 7.40 35.27
C MET A 1 -65.27 5.98 34.96
N THR A 2 -65.20 5.58 33.70
CA THR A 2 -65.57 4.24 33.24
C THR A 2 -64.35 3.33 33.34
N ALA A 3 -64.43 2.31 34.20
CA ALA A 3 -63.38 1.33 34.36
C ALA A 3 -63.24 0.47 33.09
N ILE A 4 -62.04 0.42 32.52
CA ILE A 4 -61.71 -0.52 31.45
C ILE A 4 -61.60 -1.91 32.10
N ASN A 5 -62.66 -2.70 31.95
CA ASN A 5 -62.73 -4.06 32.48
C ASN A 5 -62.04 -5.01 31.48
N PHE A 6 -60.81 -5.43 31.79
CA PHE A 6 -60.13 -6.44 30.97
C PHE A 6 -60.64 -7.84 31.32
N PRO A 7 -61.07 -8.66 30.33
CA PRO A 7 -61.52 -10.02 30.60
C PRO A 7 -60.36 -10.89 31.14
N PRO A 8 -60.67 -11.92 31.96
CA PRO A 8 -59.65 -12.77 32.55
C PRO A 8 -59.06 -13.69 31.47
N LEU A 9 -57.89 -13.32 30.95
CA LEU A 9 -57.15 -14.20 30.05
C LEU A 9 -56.58 -15.38 30.85
N CYS A 10 -57.08 -16.58 30.55
CA CYS A 10 -56.61 -17.86 31.07
C CYS A 10 -55.07 -17.90 31.08
N ARG A 11 -54.50 -18.16 32.26
CA ARG A 11 -53.08 -18.07 32.62
C ARG A 11 -52.06 -18.72 31.65
N GLY A 12 -52.49 -19.60 30.74
CA GLY A 12 -51.62 -20.23 29.75
C GLY A 12 -51.45 -19.46 28.42
N ARG A 13 -52.42 -18.66 27.97
CA ARG A 13 -52.37 -18.04 26.63
C ARG A 13 -51.56 -16.75 26.53
N ARG A 14 -51.38 -16.01 27.64
CA ARG A 14 -50.53 -14.80 27.66
C ARG A 14 -49.08 -15.13 27.37
N ILE A 15 -48.55 -16.19 28.00
CA ILE A 15 -47.16 -16.61 27.84
C ILE A 15 -46.82 -16.86 26.36
N PHE A 16 -47.65 -17.61 25.63
CA PHE A 16 -47.40 -17.87 24.20
C PHE A 16 -47.54 -16.61 23.31
N ALA A 17 -48.46 -15.69 23.64
CA ALA A 17 -48.58 -14.41 22.93
C ALA A 17 -47.38 -13.48 23.20
N ASP A 18 -46.89 -13.47 24.44
CA ASP A 18 -45.73 -12.68 24.86
C ASP A 18 -44.45 -13.20 24.21
N PHE A 19 -44.26 -14.53 24.12
CA PHE A 19 -43.14 -15.14 23.38
C PHE A 19 -43.20 -14.84 21.86
N ALA A 20 -44.38 -14.89 21.25
CA ALA A 20 -44.55 -14.54 19.84
C ALA A 20 -44.28 -13.04 19.57
N MET A 21 -44.73 -12.16 20.46
CA MET A 21 -44.44 -10.72 20.42
C MET A 21 -42.94 -10.44 20.56
N CYS A 22 -42.24 -11.11 21.49
CA CYS A 22 -40.79 -11.01 21.63
C CYS A 22 -40.04 -11.44 20.36
N ASN A 23 -40.48 -12.53 19.70
CA ASN A 23 -39.89 -12.98 18.44
C ASN A 23 -40.20 -12.06 17.25
N CYS A 24 -41.39 -11.46 17.19
CA CYS A 24 -41.72 -10.47 16.16
C CYS A 24 -40.94 -9.17 16.37
N PHE A 25 -40.77 -8.74 17.62
CA PHE A 25 -39.98 -7.56 17.96
C PHE A 25 -38.51 -7.75 17.58
N SER A 26 -37.88 -8.88 17.93
CA SER A 26 -36.50 -9.17 17.54
C SER A 26 -36.32 -9.27 16.03
N LYS A 27 -37.29 -9.83 15.29
CA LYS A 27 -37.28 -9.83 13.82
C LYS A 27 -37.41 -8.42 13.24
N ASN A 28 -38.32 -7.60 13.75
CA ASN A 28 -38.50 -6.21 13.30
C ASN A 28 -37.30 -5.30 13.63
N LEU A 29 -36.52 -5.64 14.66
CA LEU A 29 -35.25 -4.99 14.99
C LEU A 29 -34.06 -5.50 14.16
N GLY A 30 -34.26 -6.49 13.29
CA GLY A 30 -33.17 -7.11 12.54
C GLY A 30 -32.20 -7.89 13.43
N LEU A 31 -32.68 -8.42 14.57
CA LEU A 31 -31.91 -9.25 15.52
C LEU A 31 -32.23 -10.76 15.37
N GLY A 32 -33.09 -11.12 14.43
CA GLY A 32 -33.41 -12.52 14.15
C GLY A 32 -32.15 -13.30 13.73
N ALA A 33 -32.07 -14.59 14.07
CA ALA A 33 -30.92 -15.43 13.71
C ALA A 33 -30.63 -15.44 12.18
N ASP A 34 -31.64 -15.16 11.36
CA ASP A 34 -31.54 -15.09 9.90
C ASP A 34 -31.04 -13.73 9.36
N SER A 35 -30.61 -12.81 10.23
CA SER A 35 -30.15 -11.46 9.85
C SER A 35 -28.64 -11.31 9.98
N ALA A 36 -28.06 -10.35 9.26
CA ALA A 36 -26.62 -10.04 9.35
C ALA A 36 -26.20 -9.62 10.79
N LEU A 37 -27.03 -8.86 11.49
CA LEU A 37 -26.76 -8.46 12.87
C LEU A 37 -26.92 -9.65 13.83
N GLY A 38 -27.92 -10.52 13.60
CA GLY A 38 -28.07 -11.79 14.32
C GLY A 38 -26.86 -12.71 14.16
N ALA A 39 -26.32 -12.83 12.94
CA ALA A 39 -25.14 -13.62 12.64
C ALA A 39 -23.88 -13.12 13.37
N LEU A 40 -23.71 -11.80 13.52
CA LEU A 40 -22.61 -11.24 14.32
C LEU A 40 -22.84 -11.40 15.83
N ASN A 41 -24.10 -11.31 16.28
CA ASN A 41 -24.47 -11.41 17.70
C ASN A 41 -24.23 -12.80 18.32
N VAL A 42 -24.27 -13.86 17.50
CA VAL A 42 -24.03 -15.23 17.96
C VAL A 42 -22.53 -15.61 17.99
N LEU A 43 -21.63 -14.74 17.52
CA LEU A 43 -20.20 -15.02 17.53
C LEU A 43 -19.62 -14.94 18.95
N LEU A 44 -18.87 -15.96 19.35
CA LEU A 44 -18.08 -15.94 20.57
C LEU A 44 -16.81 -15.08 20.36
N PRO A 45 -16.62 -13.96 21.08
CA PRO A 45 -15.44 -13.13 20.92
C PRO A 45 -14.15 -13.91 21.20
N ALA A 46 -13.13 -13.74 20.35
CA ALA A 46 -11.84 -14.36 20.51
C ALA A 46 -10.71 -13.43 20.05
N ALA A 47 -9.58 -13.47 20.77
CA ALA A 47 -8.42 -12.65 20.45
C ALA A 47 -7.83 -13.00 19.07
N ASN A 48 -7.34 -11.99 18.36
CA ASN A 48 -6.69 -12.15 17.05
C ASN A 48 -7.59 -12.86 16.01
N LYS A 49 -8.91 -12.64 16.09
CA LYS A 49 -9.89 -13.11 15.11
C LYS A 49 -10.58 -11.94 14.41
N LEU A 50 -10.95 -12.14 13.15
CA LEU A 50 -11.76 -11.21 12.35
C LEU A 50 -13.11 -11.89 12.03
N PRO A 51 -14.25 -11.30 12.43
CA PRO A 51 -15.57 -11.69 11.94
C PRO A 51 -15.70 -11.49 10.43
N TYR A 52 -16.30 -12.46 9.73
CA TYR A 52 -16.69 -12.33 8.33
C TYR A 52 -17.99 -13.09 8.08
N PHE A 53 -18.78 -12.63 7.10
CA PHE A 53 -19.97 -13.34 6.65
C PHE A 53 -19.57 -14.46 5.67
N ASP A 54 -20.06 -15.67 5.90
CA ASP A 54 -19.93 -16.82 4.99
C ASP A 54 -21.26 -17.16 4.29
N SER A 55 -22.35 -16.49 4.65
CA SER A 55 -23.60 -16.40 3.89
C SER A 55 -24.37 -15.12 4.23
N ALA A 56 -25.59 -14.95 3.69
CA ALA A 56 -26.46 -13.81 4.01
C ALA A 56 -26.91 -13.76 5.49
N SER A 57 -26.88 -14.91 6.18
CA SER A 57 -27.41 -15.06 7.54
C SER A 57 -26.46 -15.79 8.50
N THR A 58 -25.20 -16.02 8.11
CA THR A 58 -24.19 -16.67 8.95
C THR A 58 -22.87 -15.91 8.90
N ALA A 59 -22.15 -15.97 10.01
CA ALA A 59 -20.82 -15.38 10.16
C ALA A 59 -19.90 -16.35 10.89
N ALA A 60 -18.60 -16.23 10.61
CA ALA A 60 -17.56 -17.03 11.23
C ALA A 60 -16.37 -16.15 11.63
N LEU A 61 -15.45 -16.73 12.40
CA LEU A 61 -14.20 -16.09 12.82
C LEU A 61 -13.02 -16.69 12.07
N THR A 62 -12.25 -15.84 11.40
CA THR A 62 -10.95 -16.24 10.83
C THR A 62 -9.80 -15.72 11.67
N SER A 63 -8.67 -16.43 11.68
CA SER A 63 -7.45 -15.94 12.34
C SER A 63 -6.86 -14.77 11.56
N ILE A 64 -6.53 -13.67 12.25
CA ILE A 64 -5.75 -12.57 11.67
C ILE A 64 -4.36 -12.52 12.30
N SER A 65 -3.34 -12.52 11.45
CA SER A 65 -1.94 -12.44 11.90
C SER A 65 -1.64 -11.06 12.50
N ARG A 66 -0.52 -10.95 13.22
CA ARG A 66 -0.01 -9.64 13.67
C ARG A 66 0.17 -8.70 12.48
N VAL A 67 0.75 -9.21 11.39
CA VAL A 67 0.94 -8.49 10.13
C VAL A 67 -0.37 -7.97 9.56
N GLY A 68 -1.41 -8.80 9.50
CA GLY A 68 -2.72 -8.38 9.01
C GLY A 68 -3.32 -7.24 9.84
N ARG A 69 -3.18 -7.29 11.17
CA ARG A 69 -3.66 -6.21 12.05
C ARG A 69 -2.87 -4.92 11.87
N ASP A 70 -1.56 -5.02 11.72
CA ASP A 70 -0.71 -3.84 11.52
C ASP A 70 -1.03 -3.15 10.19
N ILE A 71 -1.36 -3.91 9.12
CA ILE A 71 -1.73 -3.37 7.80
C ILE A 71 -3.11 -2.69 7.83
N ILE A 72 -4.14 -3.38 8.36
CA ILE A 72 -5.51 -2.83 8.43
C ILE A 72 -5.55 -1.56 9.30
N GLY A 73 -4.66 -1.45 10.30
CA GLY A 73 -4.54 -0.28 11.16
C GLY A 73 -3.78 0.91 10.56
N LYS A 74 -3.30 0.86 9.31
CA LYS A 74 -2.59 1.99 8.68
C LYS A 74 -3.56 3.00 8.07
N ASN A 75 -3.24 4.29 8.19
CA ASN A 75 -4.08 5.39 7.70
C ASN A 75 -3.72 5.85 6.28
N THR A 76 -2.48 5.65 5.85
CA THR A 76 -1.99 6.15 4.56
C THR A 76 -1.28 5.07 3.77
N LEU A 77 -1.27 5.23 2.44
CA LEU A 77 -0.50 4.37 1.53
C LEU A 77 1.01 4.40 1.86
N THR A 78 1.53 5.55 2.27
CA THR A 78 2.92 5.70 2.71
C THR A 78 3.22 4.83 3.93
N ASP A 79 2.33 4.77 4.92
CA ASP A 79 2.53 3.93 6.10
C ASP A 79 2.49 2.44 5.79
N ILE A 80 1.65 2.02 4.82
CA ILE A 80 1.59 0.63 4.35
C ILE A 80 2.89 0.27 3.63
N LEU A 81 3.36 1.12 2.72
CA LEU A 81 4.60 0.88 1.99
C LEU A 81 5.81 0.85 2.92
N ALA A 82 5.89 1.78 3.90
CA ALA A 82 6.93 1.77 4.92
C ALA A 82 6.89 0.50 5.77
N TYR A 83 5.69 0.03 6.15
CA TYR A 83 5.52 -1.24 6.86
C TYR A 83 6.05 -2.44 6.06
N LEU A 84 5.81 -2.44 4.74
CA LEU A 84 6.34 -3.44 3.82
C LEU A 84 7.83 -3.26 3.49
N GLY A 85 8.49 -2.26 4.09
CA GLY A 85 9.92 -2.00 3.91
C GLY A 85 10.28 -1.22 2.64
N PHE A 86 9.31 -0.57 2.00
CA PHE A 86 9.54 0.28 0.84
C PHE A 86 9.55 1.76 1.24
N THR A 87 10.54 2.48 0.73
CA THR A 87 10.56 3.95 0.76
C THR A 87 10.84 4.46 -0.64
N PHE A 88 10.20 5.56 -1.03
CA PHE A 88 10.36 6.12 -2.36
C PHE A 88 10.33 7.64 -2.27
N GLY A 89 10.84 8.29 -3.29
CA GLY A 89 10.79 9.74 -3.40
C GLY A 89 10.98 10.19 -4.83
N THR A 90 10.50 11.39 -5.10
CA THR A 90 10.64 12.06 -6.39
C THR A 90 11.29 13.42 -6.17
N THR A 91 12.06 13.84 -7.16
CA THR A 91 12.71 15.13 -7.26
C THR A 91 12.46 15.68 -8.67
N ALA A 92 12.77 16.95 -8.91
CA ALA A 92 12.68 17.50 -10.28
C ALA A 92 13.55 16.73 -11.29
N SER A 93 14.67 16.16 -10.81
CA SER A 93 15.68 15.50 -11.65
C SER A 93 15.54 13.99 -11.72
N GLY A 94 14.56 13.37 -11.03
CA GLY A 94 14.44 11.92 -10.99
C GLY A 94 13.62 11.35 -9.82
N GLY A 95 13.69 10.04 -9.63
CA GLY A 95 12.99 9.34 -8.56
C GLY A 95 13.76 8.12 -8.08
N TRP A 96 13.30 7.57 -6.95
CA TRP A 96 13.96 6.45 -6.32
C TRP A 96 12.99 5.56 -5.54
N ILE A 97 13.39 4.30 -5.38
CA ILE A 97 12.79 3.33 -4.48
C ILE A 97 13.89 2.59 -3.72
N ARG A 98 13.77 2.52 -2.40
CA ARG A 98 14.63 1.72 -1.52
C ARG A 98 13.82 0.58 -0.93
N LEU A 99 14.35 -0.63 -1.08
CA LEU A 99 13.78 -1.89 -0.63
C LEU A 99 14.21 -2.21 0.80
N GLN A 100 13.52 -3.17 1.39
CA GLN A 100 13.93 -3.77 2.65
C GLN A 100 15.32 -4.39 2.50
N GLY A 101 16.24 -4.06 3.42
CA GLY A 101 17.65 -4.44 3.31
C GLY A 101 18.55 -3.39 2.68
N GLY A 102 18.01 -2.23 2.28
CA GLY A 102 18.80 -1.06 1.92
C GLY A 102 19.13 -0.91 0.43
N PHE A 103 18.86 -1.95 -0.38
CA PHE A 103 19.00 -1.87 -1.84
C PHE A 103 18.16 -0.73 -2.40
N LEU A 104 18.81 0.13 -3.16
CA LEU A 104 18.29 1.34 -3.75
C LEU A 104 18.33 1.19 -5.26
N PHE A 105 17.19 1.48 -5.89
CA PHE A 105 17.07 1.67 -7.33
C PHE A 105 16.62 3.10 -7.57
N GLN A 106 17.34 3.85 -8.40
CA GLN A 106 16.99 5.22 -8.72
C GLN A 106 17.22 5.54 -10.18
N TRP A 107 16.50 6.55 -10.65
CA TRP A 107 16.57 7.05 -12.01
C TRP A 107 16.58 8.56 -12.00
N GLY A 108 17.10 9.14 -13.06
CA GLY A 108 17.07 10.58 -13.22
C GLY A 108 17.46 11.04 -14.61
N ARG A 109 17.53 12.35 -14.77
CA ARG A 109 17.83 13.01 -16.03
C ARG A 109 19.30 13.41 -16.10
N ILE A 110 19.87 13.28 -17.29
CA ILE A 110 21.16 13.84 -17.68
C ILE A 110 20.81 15.11 -18.46
N GLU A 111 21.00 16.28 -17.87
CA GLU A 111 20.52 17.55 -18.45
C GLU A 111 21.35 17.99 -19.66
N SER A 112 22.66 17.76 -19.64
CA SER A 112 23.53 17.90 -20.80
C SER A 112 24.83 17.13 -20.57
N ALA A 113 25.07 16.07 -21.34
CA ALA A 113 26.38 15.43 -21.34
C ALA A 113 27.33 16.25 -22.24
N GLN A 114 28.14 17.12 -21.63
CA GLN A 114 29.08 17.96 -22.36
C GLN A 114 30.12 17.13 -23.13
N ALA A 115 30.35 17.48 -24.39
CA ALA A 115 31.50 17.02 -25.15
C ALA A 115 32.81 17.44 -24.47
N GLY A 116 33.67 16.48 -24.16
CA GLY A 116 34.98 16.69 -23.55
C GLY A 116 35.02 16.30 -22.07
N ALA A 117 34.96 17.27 -21.16
CA ALA A 117 35.22 17.05 -19.73
C ALA A 117 34.16 16.20 -19.00
N GLY A 118 32.98 15.98 -19.59
CA GLY A 118 31.85 15.29 -18.97
C GLY A 118 31.16 16.11 -17.87
N THR A 119 29.89 15.79 -17.60
CA THR A 119 29.09 16.42 -16.55
C THR A 119 28.91 15.49 -15.35
N ASP A 120 28.87 16.04 -14.14
CA ASP A 120 28.49 15.26 -12.97
C ASP A 120 26.97 15.22 -12.86
N VAL A 121 26.41 14.02 -12.69
CA VAL A 121 24.96 13.83 -12.56
C VAL A 121 24.65 13.40 -11.14
N LEU A 122 23.97 14.27 -10.39
CA LEU A 122 23.60 14.02 -9.01
C LEU A 122 22.45 13.00 -8.91
N PHE A 123 22.55 12.14 -7.90
CA PHE A 123 21.51 11.21 -7.54
C PHE A 123 20.42 11.88 -6.69
N PRO A 124 19.12 11.60 -6.94
CA PRO A 124 18.02 12.03 -6.08
C PRO A 124 18.21 11.70 -4.60
N THR A 125 18.83 10.55 -4.29
CA THR A 125 19.15 10.14 -2.92
C THR A 125 20.50 9.40 -2.91
N PRO A 126 21.33 9.60 -1.87
CA PRO A 126 22.63 8.94 -1.82
C PRO A 126 22.51 7.42 -1.58
N PHE A 127 23.35 6.68 -2.29
CA PHE A 127 23.67 5.30 -1.96
C PHE A 127 24.55 5.23 -0.70
N THR A 128 24.55 4.11 0.03
CA THR A 128 25.49 3.87 1.13
C THR A 128 26.88 3.47 0.62
N THR A 129 26.98 2.96 -0.59
CA THR A 129 28.20 2.60 -1.31
C THR A 129 28.12 3.11 -2.76
N ALA A 130 29.22 3.13 -3.51
CA ALA A 130 29.09 3.45 -4.94
C ALA A 130 28.15 2.40 -5.60
N PRO A 131 27.21 2.83 -6.47
CA PRO A 131 26.25 1.90 -7.06
C PRO A 131 26.97 0.82 -7.87
N ALA A 132 26.44 -0.40 -7.79
CA ALA A 132 26.99 -1.54 -8.51
C ALA A 132 26.67 -1.51 -10.00
N TYR A 133 25.56 -0.85 -10.37
CA TYR A 133 25.09 -0.76 -11.74
C TYR A 133 24.66 0.67 -12.08
N THR A 134 25.09 1.16 -13.24
CA THR A 134 24.72 2.45 -13.80
C THR A 134 24.53 2.31 -15.31
N PHE A 135 23.41 2.81 -15.84
CA PHE A 135 23.08 2.73 -17.27
C PHE A 135 22.43 4.03 -17.75
N GLY A 136 22.80 4.49 -18.95
CA GLY A 136 22.19 5.68 -19.56
C GLY A 136 21.45 5.35 -20.85
N VAL A 137 20.26 5.94 -21.04
CA VAL A 137 19.43 5.81 -22.25
C VAL A 137 19.24 7.17 -22.93
N THR A 138 19.20 7.16 -24.26
CA THR A 138 19.16 8.37 -25.10
C THR A 138 17.85 8.42 -25.91
N SER A 139 17.46 9.62 -26.35
CA SER A 139 16.32 9.83 -27.25
C SER A 139 16.71 10.38 -28.63
N SER A 140 18.00 10.63 -28.88
CA SER A 140 18.55 11.21 -30.12
C SER A 140 20.08 11.08 -30.12
N ALA A 141 20.74 11.39 -31.27
CA ALA A 141 22.18 11.58 -31.64
C ALA A 141 23.32 10.91 -30.83
N CYS A 142 23.14 10.82 -29.53
CA CYS A 142 23.87 9.99 -28.60
C CYS A 142 23.52 8.51 -28.74
N ASN A 143 24.53 7.64 -28.81
CA ASN A 143 24.31 6.19 -28.82
C ASN A 143 24.58 5.55 -27.47
N VAL A 144 25.61 6.03 -26.76
CA VAL A 144 26.04 5.46 -25.49
C VAL A 144 26.43 6.58 -24.54
N TYR A 145 25.91 6.53 -23.32
CA TYR A 145 26.44 7.31 -22.21
C TYR A 145 27.54 6.52 -21.49
N VAL A 146 28.66 7.18 -21.22
CA VAL A 146 29.79 6.65 -20.45
C VAL A 146 30.06 7.58 -19.28
N CYS A 147 30.41 7.03 -18.12
CA CYS A 147 30.88 7.76 -16.95
C CYS A 147 32.28 7.27 -16.56
N GLU A 148 33.07 8.12 -15.90
CA GLU A 148 34.39 7.75 -15.34
C GLU A 148 34.28 7.01 -13.99
N GLY A 149 33.08 6.49 -13.70
CA GLY A 149 32.73 5.83 -12.46
C GLY A 149 31.60 6.58 -11.75
N SER A 150 31.32 6.13 -10.54
CA SER A 150 30.25 6.67 -9.70
C SER A 150 30.71 6.78 -8.25
N SER A 151 30.12 7.72 -7.52
CA SER A 151 30.21 7.81 -6.06
C SER A 151 28.85 7.48 -5.44
N GLN A 152 28.74 7.61 -4.12
CA GLN A 152 27.46 7.49 -3.42
C GLN A 152 26.41 8.53 -3.88
N THR A 153 26.84 9.68 -4.39
CA THR A 153 25.97 10.84 -4.63
C THR A 153 25.84 11.22 -6.10
N LYS A 154 26.66 10.65 -6.99
CA LYS A 154 26.67 11.02 -8.40
C LYS A 154 27.30 9.99 -9.33
N LEU A 155 26.97 10.14 -10.62
CA LEU A 155 27.78 9.65 -11.72
C LEU A 155 28.85 10.70 -12.05
N ASN A 156 30.10 10.27 -12.17
CA ASN A 156 31.22 11.16 -12.44
C ASN A 156 31.42 11.30 -13.95
N LYS A 157 31.52 12.55 -14.42
CA LYS A 157 31.94 12.87 -15.80
C LYS A 157 31.16 12.09 -16.87
N VAL A 158 29.84 12.11 -16.76
CA VAL A 158 28.94 11.53 -17.77
C VAL A 158 29.15 12.24 -19.11
N ARG A 159 29.42 11.44 -20.13
CA ARG A 159 29.66 11.84 -21.52
C ARG A 159 28.81 11.03 -22.45
N CYS A 160 28.53 11.60 -23.60
CA CYS A 160 27.83 10.96 -24.68
C CYS A 160 28.78 10.67 -25.86
N ILE A 161 28.69 9.47 -26.43
CA ILE A 161 29.43 9.04 -27.63
C ILE A 161 28.44 8.75 -28.77
N SER A 162 28.66 9.37 -29.95
CA SER A 162 27.89 9.13 -31.19
C SER A 162 28.61 8.17 -32.16
N TYR A 163 27.95 7.77 -33.27
CA TYR A 163 28.46 6.76 -34.23
C TYR A 163 29.79 7.15 -34.88
N GLU A 164 30.08 8.44 -34.98
CA GLU A 164 31.33 8.94 -35.54
C GLU A 164 32.44 9.11 -34.48
N ASN A 165 32.25 8.56 -33.27
CA ASN A 165 33.05 8.87 -32.07
C ASN A 165 33.11 10.37 -31.75
N LYS A 166 32.19 11.15 -32.30
CA LYS A 166 32.06 12.57 -31.98
C LYS A 166 31.26 12.69 -30.69
N MET A 167 31.80 13.47 -29.75
CA MET A 167 31.10 13.77 -28.51
C MET A 167 29.92 14.72 -28.82
N SER A 168 28.76 14.48 -28.20
CA SER A 168 27.53 15.22 -28.49
C SER A 168 26.85 15.72 -27.22
N ASP A 169 26.44 16.99 -27.21
CA ASP A 169 25.71 17.61 -26.12
C ASP A 169 24.22 17.21 -26.17
N THR A 170 23.93 15.99 -25.74
CA THR A 170 22.56 15.45 -25.75
C THR A 170 22.08 15.19 -24.31
N ALA A 171 20.80 15.44 -24.07
CA ALA A 171 20.13 15.09 -22.81
C ALA A 171 19.67 13.63 -22.82
N GLY A 172 19.58 13.02 -21.65
CA GLY A 172 19.19 11.61 -21.53
C GLY A 172 18.64 11.28 -20.17
N TYR A 173 18.51 9.98 -19.92
CA TYR A 173 18.13 9.46 -18.60
C TYR A 173 19.15 8.44 -18.14
N TYR A 174 19.26 8.29 -16.83
CA TYR A 174 20.05 7.23 -16.23
C TYR A 174 19.20 6.40 -15.27
N ILE A 175 19.69 5.19 -15.04
CA ILE A 175 19.27 4.30 -13.96
C ILE A 175 20.54 3.91 -13.19
N ALA A 176 20.43 3.90 -11.87
CA ALA A 176 21.49 3.44 -10.97
C ALA A 176 20.91 2.54 -9.89
N ALA A 177 21.65 1.49 -9.52
CA ALA A 177 21.22 0.55 -8.47
C ALA A 177 22.41 0.06 -7.63
N GLY A 178 22.16 -0.11 -6.33
CA GLY A 178 23.19 -0.46 -5.33
C GLY A 178 22.67 -0.30 -3.90
N PHE A 179 23.54 -0.40 -2.91
CA PHE A 179 23.21 -0.17 -1.50
C PHE A 179 23.57 1.25 -1.10
#